data_AF-A0A2M7BL14-F1
#
_entry.id   AF-A0A2M7BL14-F1
#
_cell.length_a   1.000
_cell.length_b   1.000
_cell.length_c   1.000
_cell.angle_alpha   90.00
_cell.angle_beta   90.00
_cell.angle_gamma   90.00
#
_symmetry.space_group_name_H-M   'P 1'
#
loop_
_entity.id
_entity.type
_entity.pdbx_description
1 polymer ?
#
loop_
_entity_poly.entity_id
_entity_poly.type
_entity_poly.pdbx_seq_one_letter_code
_entity_poly.pdbx_strand_id
1 'polypeptide(L)' 'MPIYEYACTACGHCFERIMKVGEASPACPACGATETEKRVAPFRTNAWSSFLDGMEKRVNPHKFK' A
#
# COMPACT_ATOMS: atom_id res chain seq x y z
N MET A 1 -8.23 4.00 -17.60
CA MET A 1 -9.01 3.80 -16.36
C MET A 1 -8.04 3.34 -15.28
N PRO A 2 -8.09 3.89 -14.05
CA PRO A 2 -7.22 3.46 -12.97
C PRO A 2 -7.52 2.01 -12.57
N ILE A 3 -6.46 1.23 -12.37
CA ILE A 3 -6.51 -0.11 -11.79
C ILE A 3 -6.40 0.05 -10.28
N TYR A 4 -7.29 -0.59 -9.54
CA TYR A 4 -7.23 -0.64 -8.09
C TYR A 4 -7.10 -2.08 -7.62
N GLU A 5 -6.32 -2.26 -6.58
CA GLU A 5 -6.17 -3.53 -5.89
C GLU A 5 -7.12 -3.55 -4.69
N TYR A 6 -7.77 -4.68 -4.46
CA TYR A 6 -8.73 -4.89 -3.38
C TYR A 6 -8.35 -6.15 -2.61
N ALA A 7 -8.56 -6.13 -1.30
CA ALA A 7 -8.45 -7.29 -0.43
C ALA A 7 -9.81 -7.55 0.23
N CYS A 8 -10.33 -8.77 0.11
CA CYS A 8 -11.55 -9.15 0.82
C CYS A 8 -11.26 -9.45 2.29
N THR A 9 -12.02 -8.86 3.20
CA THR A 9 -11.89 -9.09 4.64
C THR A 9 -12.46 -10.44 5.08
N ALA A 10 -13.44 -10.98 4.34
CA ALA A 10 -14.10 -12.24 4.67
C ALA A 10 -13.26 -13.47 4.30
N CYS A 11 -12.63 -13.48 3.11
CA CYS A 11 -11.87 -14.64 2.62
C CYS A 11 -10.37 -14.39 2.45
N GLY A 12 -9.90 -13.15 2.62
CA GLY A 12 -8.50 -12.78 2.45
C GLY A 12 -8.03 -12.72 0.99
N HIS A 13 -8.93 -12.91 0.01
CA HIS A 13 -8.55 -12.93 -1.40
C HIS A 13 -8.20 -11.51 -1.90
N CYS A 14 -7.00 -11.34 -2.45
CA CYS A 14 -6.57 -10.13 -3.12
C CYS A 14 -6.88 -10.21 -4.62
N PHE A 15 -7.44 -9.14 -5.19
CA PHE A 15 -7.77 -9.08 -6.61
C PHE A 15 -7.67 -7.66 -7.15
N GLU A 16 -7.42 -7.53 -8.45
CA GLU A 16 -7.34 -6.25 -9.14
C GLU A 16 -8.60 -6.00 -9.95
N ARG A 17 -9.06 -4.75 -9.97
CA ARG A 17 -10.22 -4.35 -10.78
C ARG A 17 -10.05 -2.96 -11.37
N ILE A 18 -10.45 -2.83 -12.63
CA ILE A 18 -10.55 -1.55 -13.32
C ILE A 18 -11.86 -0.89 -12.86
N MET A 19 -11.78 0.29 -12.26
CA MET A 19 -12.95 1.02 -11.78
C MET A 19 -12.96 2.45 -12.32
N LYS A 20 -14.15 3.03 -12.46
CA LYS A 20 -14.27 4.47 -12.67
C LYS A 20 -14.04 5.20 -11.35
N VAL A 21 -13.55 6.44 -11.46
CA VAL A 21 -13.39 7.31 -10.29
C VAL A 21 -14.78 7.63 -9.74
N GLY A 22 -15.02 7.31 -8.46
CA GLY A 22 -16.30 7.54 -7.78
C GLY A 22 -17.30 6.38 -7.82
N GLU A 23 -16.91 5.22 -8.37
CA GLU A 23 -17.76 4.02 -8.41
C GLU A 23 -17.68 3.23 -7.09
N ALA A 24 -18.78 2.55 -6.70
CA ALA A 24 -18.89 1.79 -5.46
C ALA A 24 -17.93 0.57 -5.43
N SER A 25 -17.52 0.11 -4.24
CA SER A 25 -16.59 -1.01 -4.09
C SER A 25 -17.14 -2.31 -4.69
N PRO A 26 -16.32 -3.07 -5.44
CA PRO A 26 -16.76 -4.31 -6.07
C PRO A 26 -16.91 -5.45 -5.05
N ALA A 27 -17.85 -6.35 -5.31
CA ALA A 27 -17.94 -7.62 -4.59
C ALA A 27 -16.73 -8.52 -4.89
N CYS A 28 -16.36 -9.36 -3.92
CA CYS A 28 -15.27 -10.32 -4.06
C CYS A 28 -15.62 -11.41 -5.08
N PRO A 29 -14.75 -11.69 -6.08
CA PRO A 29 -15.02 -12.72 -7.09
C PRO A 29 -14.93 -14.16 -6.55
N ALA A 30 -14.29 -14.38 -5.40
CA ALA A 30 -14.10 -15.71 -4.83
C ALA A 30 -15.26 -16.15 -3.91
N CYS A 31 -15.82 -15.22 -3.12
CA CYS A 31 -16.84 -15.55 -2.11
C CYS A 31 -18.14 -14.74 -2.25
N GLY A 32 -18.18 -13.72 -3.12
CA GLY A 32 -19.35 -12.86 -3.29
C GLY A 32 -19.58 -11.82 -2.19
N ALA A 33 -18.72 -11.76 -1.16
CA ALA A 33 -18.83 -10.77 -0.10
C ALA A 33 -18.64 -9.34 -0.62
N THR A 34 -19.42 -8.40 -0.08
CA THR A 34 -19.32 -6.96 -0.39
C THR A 34 -18.28 -6.24 0.46
N GLU A 35 -17.75 -6.89 1.50
CA GLU A 35 -16.69 -6.36 2.36
C GLU A 35 -15.32 -6.54 1.66
N THR A 36 -14.96 -5.55 0.85
CA THR A 36 -13.65 -5.46 0.19
C THR A 36 -13.01 -4.12 0.50
N GLU A 37 -11.74 -4.15 0.91
CA GLU A 37 -10.95 -2.97 1.20
C GLU A 37 -10.02 -2.65 0.04
N LYS A 38 -9.98 -1.39 -0.36
CA LYS A 38 -9.05 -0.91 -1.38
C LYS A 38 -7.63 -0.89 -0.82
N ARG A 39 -6.75 -1.69 -1.42
CA ARG A 39 -5.32 -1.66 -1.13
C ARG A 39 -4.66 -0.56 -1.95
N VAL A 40 -3.91 0.29 -1.26
CA VAL A 40 -2.98 1.22 -1.90
C VAL A 40 -1.59 0.71 -1.56
N ALA A 41 -0.85 0.25 -2.56
CA ALA A 41 0.54 -0.15 -2.35
C ALA A 41 1.33 1.07 -1.85
N PRO A 42 1.97 1.02 -0.68
CA PRO A 42 2.76 2.14 -0.20
C PRO A 42 4.04 2.24 -1.05
N PHE A 43 4.10 3.26 -1.91
CA PHE A 43 5.34 3.58 -2.62
C PHE A 43 6.33 4.18 -1.62
N ARG A 44 7.43 3.46 -1.35
CA ARG A 44 8.47 3.88 -0.40
C ARG A 44 9.31 5.00 -1.01
N THR A 45 9.01 6.27 -0.69
CA THR A 45 9.77 7.44 -1.19
C THR A 45 10.95 7.86 -0.31
N ASN A 46 11.05 7.33 0.91
CA ASN A 46 12.03 7.77 1.91
C ASN A 46 13.39 7.06 1.84
N ALA A 47 13.68 6.36 0.74
CA ALA A 47 14.91 5.60 0.59
C ALA A 47 16.17 6.48 0.68
N TRP A 48 16.15 7.65 0.02
CA TRP A 48 17.29 8.59 0.02
C TRP A 48 17.52 9.22 1.40
N SER A 49 16.45 9.64 2.08
CA SER A 49 16.55 10.20 3.44
C SER A 49 17.13 9.17 4.41
N SER A 50 16.62 7.93 4.36
CA SER A 50 17.08 6.84 5.22
C SER A 50 18.55 6.48 4.96
N PHE A 51 19.01 6.61 3.72
CA PHE A 51 20.42 6.42 3.35
C PHE A 51 21.32 7.54 3.92
N LEU A 52 20.93 8.81 3.79
CA LEU A 52 21.68 9.94 4.35
C LEU A 52 21.73 9.88 5.88
N ASP A 53 20.62 9.56 6.54
CA ASP A 53 20.58 9.32 7.99
C ASP A 53 21.57 8.22 8.41
N GLY A 54 21.67 7.15 7.61
CA GLY A 54 22.63 6.07 7.82
C GLY A 54 24.09 6.53 7.68
N MET A 55 24.39 7.37 6.69
CA MET A 55 25.73 7.94 6.50
C MET A 55 26.09 8.91 7.61
N GLU A 56 25.18 9.80 8.00
CA GLU A 56 25.43 10.80 9.04
C GLU A 56 25.73 10.14 10.39
N LYS A 57 24.99 9.08 10.74
CA LYS A 57 25.27 8.26 11.94
C LYS A 57 26.66 7.63 11.94
N ARG A 58 27.17 7.23 10.76
CA ARG A 58 28.53 6.66 10.63
C ARG A 58 29.61 7.72 10.72
N VAL A 59 29.37 8.91 10.15
CA VAL A 59 30.35 10.00 10.09
C VAL A 59 30.44 10.75 11.42
N ASN A 60 29.32 10.95 12.12
CA ASN A 60 29.29 11.67 13.40
C ASN A 60 28.49 10.92 14.48
N PRO A 61 29.05 9.87 15.07
CA PRO A 61 28.36 9.07 16.08
C PRO A 61 28.09 9.85 17.39
N HIS A 62 28.82 10.94 17.66
CA HIS A 62 28.63 11.76 18.85
C HIS A 62 27.42 12.70 18.79
N LYS A 63 26.90 12.99 17.59
CA LYS A 63 25.73 13.86 17.39
C LYS A 63 24.40 13.21 17.79
N PHE A 64 24.34 11.87 17.83
CA PHE A 64 23.12 11.10 18.08
C PHE A 64 23.09 10.44 19.47
N LYS A 65 23.95 10.88 20.40
CA LYS A 65 23.97 10.43 21.79
C LYS A 65 23.15 11.34 22.69
#